data_AF-A0A2R4VU75-F1
#
_entry.id   AF-A0A2R4VU75-F1
#
_cell.length_a   1.000
_cell.length_b   1.000
_cell.length_c   1.000
_cell.angle_alpha   90.00
_cell.angle_beta   90.00
_cell.angle_gamma   90.00
#
_symmetry.space_group_name_H-M   'P 1'
#
loop_
_entity.id
_entity.type
_entity.pdbx_description
1 polymer ?
#
loop_
_entity_poly.entity_id
_entity_poly.type
_entity_poly.pdbx_seq_one_letter_code
_entity_poly.pdbx_strand_id
1 'polypeptide(L)'
;MSTDSPAKPPLKPAAKPARPPLGGIGIGGLGTDDVDPIRQYGLSKGFLPTETEPPATPAPSHPQAPTPQPAPAPIPAPTIVRPAPTRPWQAMLPDYLVEELRQAAAREGTAQKVIVLKALRQAGFRIDDIDLQDLRRR
;
A
#
# COMPACT_ATOMS: atom_id res chain seq x y z
N MET A 1 -12.92 -12.34 -68.17
CA MET A 1 -14.13 -13.18 -68.02
C MET A 1 -14.32 -13.45 -66.53
N SER A 2 -15.53 -13.16 -66.05
CA SER A 2 -16.25 -13.42 -64.77
C SER A 2 -15.52 -14.17 -63.65
N THR A 3 -15.71 -13.88 -62.35
CA THR A 3 -16.94 -13.69 -61.55
C THR A 3 -16.61 -12.85 -60.30
N ASP A 4 -17.35 -11.79 -59.92
CA ASP A 4 -18.62 -11.72 -59.16
C ASP A 4 -18.69 -12.47 -57.81
N SER A 5 -19.24 -11.78 -56.80
CA SER A 5 -19.09 -11.96 -55.33
C SER A 5 -19.94 -13.10 -54.72
N PRO A 6 -19.82 -13.41 -53.39
CA PRO A 6 -20.61 -12.66 -52.40
C PRO A 6 -19.91 -12.37 -51.05
N ALA A 7 -20.44 -11.34 -50.37
CA ALA A 7 -20.08 -10.86 -49.04
C ALA A 7 -20.24 -11.91 -47.92
N LYS A 8 -19.37 -11.84 -46.90
CA LYS A 8 -19.60 -12.45 -45.58
C LYS A 8 -19.26 -11.42 -44.47
N PRO A 9 -20.12 -11.25 -43.46
CA PRO A 9 -20.11 -10.11 -42.55
C PRO A 9 -18.92 -10.07 -41.58
N PRO A 10 -18.60 -8.89 -40.99
CA PRO A 10 -17.55 -8.76 -40.00
C PRO A 10 -17.89 -9.55 -38.73
N LEU A 11 -17.01 -10.48 -38.37
CA LEU A 11 -17.03 -11.17 -37.08
C LEU A 11 -16.79 -10.13 -35.97
N LYS A 12 -17.82 -9.92 -35.15
CA LYS A 12 -17.77 -9.09 -33.94
C LYS A 12 -16.60 -9.52 -33.04
N PRO A 13 -15.86 -8.59 -32.41
CA PRO A 13 -14.90 -8.95 -31.38
C PRO A 13 -15.66 -9.59 -30.20
N ALA A 14 -15.27 -10.80 -29.83
CA ALA A 14 -15.73 -11.44 -28.60
C ALA A 14 -15.33 -10.57 -27.40
N ALA A 15 -16.32 -10.11 -26.63
CA ALA A 15 -16.12 -9.36 -25.40
C ALA A 15 -15.36 -10.21 -24.37
N LYS A 16 -14.24 -9.69 -23.87
CA LYS A 16 -13.52 -10.17 -22.68
C LYS A 16 -14.10 -9.47 -21.42
N PRO A 17 -13.86 -10.03 -20.22
CA PRO A 17 -14.90 -10.53 -19.29
C PRO A 17 -15.56 -9.44 -18.44
N ALA A 18 -16.85 -9.65 -18.13
CA ALA A 18 -17.53 -8.92 -17.07
C ALA A 18 -16.88 -9.26 -15.73
N ARG A 19 -16.18 -8.29 -15.13
CA ARG A 19 -15.75 -8.40 -13.73
C ARG A 19 -17.01 -8.48 -12.85
N PRO A 20 -17.05 -9.38 -11.86
CA PRO A 20 -18.08 -9.32 -10.84
C PRO A 20 -18.04 -7.94 -10.16
N PRO A 21 -19.21 -7.33 -9.86
CA PRO A 21 -19.24 -6.03 -9.23
C PRO A 21 -18.49 -6.10 -7.90
N LEU A 22 -17.56 -5.16 -7.71
CA LEU A 22 -16.89 -4.95 -6.45
C LEU A 22 -17.99 -4.65 -5.43
N GLY A 23 -18.18 -5.59 -4.49
CA GLY A 23 -19.23 -5.55 -3.47
C GLY A 23 -19.39 -4.14 -2.93
N GLY A 24 -20.59 -3.60 -3.14
CA GLY A 24 -20.94 -2.28 -2.66
C GLY A 24 -20.72 -2.21 -1.17
N ILE A 25 -19.94 -1.22 -0.75
CA ILE A 25 -19.92 -0.77 0.64
C ILE A 25 -21.28 -0.09 0.83
N GLY A 26 -22.29 -0.91 1.14
CA GLY A 26 -23.60 -0.48 1.56
C GLY A 26 -23.46 0.17 2.92
N ILE A 27 -23.32 1.49 2.91
CA ILE A 27 -23.48 2.32 4.08
C ILE A 27 -24.98 2.30 4.38
N GLY A 28 -25.38 1.64 5.46
CA GLY A 28 -26.66 1.87 6.11
C GLY A 28 -27.58 0.65 6.22
N GLY A 29 -28.01 0.40 7.46
CA GLY A 29 -29.40 0.02 7.70
C GLY A 29 -29.62 -1.36 8.31
N LEU A 30 -29.74 -1.36 9.64
CA LEU A 30 -30.66 -2.15 10.45
C LEU A 30 -30.93 -3.61 10.03
N GLY A 31 -30.33 -4.54 10.77
CA GLY A 31 -30.81 -5.90 10.95
C GLY A 31 -30.30 -6.42 12.27
N THR A 32 -31.19 -6.60 13.24
CA THR A 32 -30.90 -7.24 14.52
C THR A 32 -30.59 -8.74 14.29
N ASP A 33 -29.81 -9.32 15.20
CA ASP A 33 -29.73 -10.78 15.44
C ASP A 33 -28.85 -11.66 14.54
N ASP A 34 -27.70 -11.16 14.08
CA ASP A 34 -26.53 -12.02 13.82
C ASP A 34 -25.30 -11.36 14.42
N VAL A 35 -24.74 -11.96 15.48
CA VAL A 35 -23.45 -11.53 16.03
C VAL A 35 -22.43 -11.72 14.92
N ASP A 36 -22.01 -10.59 14.33
CA ASP A 36 -21.02 -10.54 13.26
C ASP A 36 -19.88 -11.54 13.55
N PRO A 37 -19.55 -12.46 12.62
CA PRO A 37 -18.43 -13.39 12.81
C PRO A 37 -17.12 -12.64 13.07
N ILE A 38 -17.03 -11.40 12.57
CA ILE A 38 -15.95 -10.45 12.83
C ILE A 38 -15.90 -10.05 14.31
N ARG A 39 -17.04 -9.82 14.97
CA ARG A 39 -17.10 -9.51 16.41
C ARG A 39 -16.69 -10.71 17.25
N GLN A 40 -17.17 -11.91 16.94
CA GLN A 40 -16.81 -13.11 17.69
C GLN A 40 -15.30 -13.41 17.62
N TYR A 41 -14.72 -13.25 16.42
CA TYR A 41 -13.29 -13.37 16.23
C TYR A 41 -12.51 -12.32 17.04
N GLY A 42 -12.97 -11.06 17.02
CA GLY A 42 -12.40 -9.98 17.83
C GLY A 42 -12.45 -10.26 19.33
N LEU A 43 -13.55 -10.81 19.85
CA LEU A 43 -13.71 -11.19 21.26
C LEU A 43 -12.78 -12.35 21.64
N SER A 44 -12.75 -13.42 20.84
CA SER A 44 -11.92 -14.61 21.12
C SER A 44 -10.42 -14.30 21.13
N LYS A 45 -10.01 -13.28 20.38
CA LYS A 45 -8.61 -12.86 20.28
C LYS A 45 -8.26 -11.69 21.22
N GLY A 46 -9.21 -11.22 22.03
CA GLY A 46 -8.99 -10.10 22.95
C GLY A 46 -8.77 -8.75 22.27
N PHE A 47 -9.16 -8.62 20.99
CA PHE A 47 -9.04 -7.36 20.23
C PHE A 47 -10.19 -6.40 20.49
N LEU A 48 -11.31 -6.88 21.05
CA LEU A 48 -12.44 -6.03 21.39
C LEU A 48 -12.43 -5.69 22.90
N PRO A 49 -12.57 -4.41 23.26
CA PRO A 49 -12.67 -4.00 24.65
C PRO A 49 -13.98 -4.53 25.25
N THR A 50 -13.88 -5.43 26.22
CA THR A 50 -14.99 -5.81 27.11
C THR A 50 -15.14 -4.76 28.20
N GLU A 51 -15.79 -3.64 27.90
CA GLU A 51 -16.28 -2.72 28.93
C GLU A 51 -17.74 -3.05 29.27
N THR A 52 -17.95 -3.71 30.40
CA THR A 52 -19.20 -3.64 31.18
C THR A 52 -18.88 -4.01 32.64
N GLU A 53 -18.57 -2.99 33.44
CA GLU A 53 -18.72 -2.95 34.91
C GLU A 53 -20.19 -2.59 35.22
N PRO A 54 -20.90 -3.20 36.21
CA PRO A 54 -20.94 -2.72 37.63
C PRO A 54 -21.37 -3.80 38.68
N PRO A 55 -21.60 -3.50 40.00
CA PRO A 55 -21.13 -2.44 40.89
C PRO A 55 -20.36 -2.97 42.15
N ALA A 56 -19.90 -2.03 42.99
CA ALA A 56 -19.06 -2.21 44.18
C ALA A 56 -19.59 -3.13 45.30
N THR A 57 -18.68 -3.89 45.90
CA THR A 57 -18.79 -4.50 47.26
C THR A 57 -17.45 -4.30 48.00
N PRO A 58 -17.42 -3.94 49.30
CA PRO A 58 -16.19 -3.47 49.96
C PRO A 58 -15.23 -4.58 50.45
N ALA A 59 -13.94 -4.32 50.22
CA ALA A 59 -12.68 -4.69 50.92
C ALA A 59 -12.44 -6.13 51.43
N PRO A 60 -11.21 -6.64 51.19
CA PRO A 60 -10.25 -6.71 52.29
C PRO A 60 -8.90 -6.02 51.97
N SER A 61 -8.28 -5.47 53.01
CA SER A 61 -6.99 -4.77 52.98
C SER A 61 -5.85 -5.71 52.57
N HIS A 62 -5.23 -5.42 51.42
CA HIS A 62 -3.97 -6.04 51.00
C HIS A 62 -2.78 -5.13 51.35
N PRO A 63 -1.61 -5.69 51.73
CA PRO A 63 -0.43 -4.93 52.14
C PRO A 63 0.11 -4.05 50.99
N GLN A 64 0.62 -2.86 51.35
CA GLN A 64 1.16 -1.88 50.40
C GLN A 64 2.22 -2.49 49.49
N ALA A 65 1.97 -2.42 48.18
CA ALA A 65 2.94 -2.75 47.14
C ALA A 65 4.06 -1.69 47.09
N PRO A 66 5.31 -2.07 46.77
CA PRO A 66 6.40 -1.12 46.59
C PRO A 66 6.11 -0.14 45.46
N THR A 67 6.49 1.12 45.67
CA THR A 67 6.36 2.23 44.74
C THR A 67 6.95 1.88 43.36
N PRO A 68 6.19 2.04 42.26
CA PRO A 68 6.71 1.76 40.92
C PRO A 68 7.82 2.75 40.56
N GLN A 69 8.97 2.18 40.19
CA GLN A 69 10.11 2.90 39.62
C GLN A 69 9.67 3.63 38.33
N PRO A 70 10.12 4.89 38.08
CA PRO A 70 9.75 5.61 36.87
C PRO A 70 10.19 4.84 35.63
N ALA A 71 9.26 4.58 34.71
CA ALA A 71 9.55 3.97 33.43
C ALA A 71 10.54 4.84 32.64
N PRO A 72 11.51 4.26 31.91
CA PRO A 72 12.38 5.00 31.01
C PRO A 72 11.56 5.81 30.02
N ALA A 73 11.97 7.06 29.80
CA ALA A 73 11.32 7.94 28.82
C ALA A 73 11.30 7.24 27.44
N PRO A 74 10.18 7.32 26.69
CA PRO A 74 10.09 6.73 25.37
C PRO A 74 11.17 7.31 24.45
N ILE A 75 11.97 6.43 23.86
CA ILE A 75 12.94 6.79 22.83
C ILE A 75 12.13 7.39 21.67
N PRO A 76 12.48 8.60 21.17
CA PRO A 76 11.78 9.18 20.04
C PRO A 76 11.79 8.21 18.86
N ALA A 77 10.62 7.87 18.35
CA ALA A 77 10.48 6.99 17.20
C ALA A 77 11.27 7.57 16.02
N PRO A 78 11.99 6.74 15.26
CA PRO A 78 12.74 7.22 14.09
C PRO A 78 11.77 7.93 13.15
N THR A 79 12.06 9.19 12.83
CA THR A 79 11.31 9.93 11.83
C THR A 79 11.59 9.31 10.47
N ILE A 80 10.63 8.56 9.94
CA ILE A 80 10.72 7.96 8.61
C ILE A 80 10.62 9.10 7.59
N VAL A 81 11.76 9.57 7.10
CA VAL A 81 11.82 10.54 6.01
C VAL A 81 11.26 9.89 4.75
N ARG A 82 10.31 10.55 4.08
CA ARG A 82 9.64 10.04 2.88
C ARG A 82 10.20 10.73 1.63
N PRO A 83 10.34 10.02 0.49
CA PRO A 83 10.70 10.65 -0.77
C PRO A 83 9.71 11.75 -1.16
N ALA A 84 10.16 12.67 -2.01
CA ALA A 84 9.31 13.73 -2.50
C ALA A 84 8.12 13.16 -3.32
N PRO A 85 6.93 13.79 -3.25
CA PRO A 85 5.83 13.45 -4.13
C PRO A 85 6.26 13.56 -5.60
N THR A 86 5.96 12.54 -6.40
CA THR A 86 6.36 12.49 -7.81
C THR A 86 5.17 12.72 -8.73
N ARG A 87 5.42 13.33 -9.90
CA ARG A 87 4.43 13.45 -10.99
C ARG A 87 4.88 12.54 -12.15
N PRO A 88 3.95 11.82 -12.80
CA PRO A 88 4.30 11.01 -13.96
C PRO A 88 4.69 11.94 -15.12
N TRP A 89 5.83 11.64 -15.74
CA TRP A 89 6.30 12.31 -16.94
C TRP A 89 6.69 11.24 -17.96
N GLN A 90 6.29 11.45 -19.21
CA GLN A 90 6.57 10.54 -20.32
C GLN A 90 7.49 11.24 -21.30
N ALA A 91 8.51 10.52 -21.76
CA ALA A 91 9.47 10.98 -22.76
C ALA A 91 9.70 9.88 -23.78
N MET A 92 9.95 10.27 -25.03
CA MET A 92 10.41 9.34 -26.05
C MET A 92 11.92 9.21 -25.96
N LEU A 93 12.40 7.99 -25.81
CA LEU A 93 13.82 7.64 -25.76
C LEU A 93 14.09 6.61 -26.86
N PRO A 94 15.26 6.66 -27.52
CA PRO A 94 15.65 5.59 -28.44
C PRO A 94 15.69 4.22 -27.75
N ASP A 95 15.29 3.16 -28.45
CA ASP A 95 15.20 1.81 -27.88
C ASP A 95 16.54 1.34 -27.28
N TYR A 96 17.65 1.64 -27.97
CA TYR A 96 18.98 1.29 -27.48
C TYR A 96 19.28 1.91 -26.11
N LEU A 97 18.82 3.14 -25.86
CA LEU A 97 19.06 3.84 -24.60
C LEU A 97 18.23 3.23 -23.46
N VAL A 98 17.00 2.82 -23.75
CA VAL A 98 16.14 2.14 -22.77
C VAL A 98 16.77 0.83 -22.31
N GLU A 99 17.37 0.06 -23.24
CA GLU A 99 18.07 -1.17 -22.92
C GLU A 99 19.36 -0.92 -22.12
N GLU A 100 20.14 0.10 -22.47
CA GLU A 100 21.32 0.51 -21.68
C GLU A 100 20.93 0.94 -20.25
N LEU A 101 19.85 1.71 -20.08
CA LEU A 101 19.33 2.10 -18.77
C LEU A 101 18.88 0.88 -17.95
N ARG A 102 18.24 -0.11 -18.59
CA ARG A 102 17.86 -1.37 -17.96
C ARG A 102 19.07 -2.14 -17.47
N GLN A 103 20.10 -2.27 -18.31
CA GLN A 103 21.34 -2.97 -17.96
C GLN A 103 22.10 -2.25 -16.83
N ALA A 104 22.19 -0.91 -16.89
CA ALA A 104 22.81 -0.11 -15.83
C ALA A 104 22.10 -0.28 -14.49
N ALA A 105 20.76 -0.22 -14.50
CA ALA A 105 19.95 -0.44 -13.30
C ALA A 105 20.14 -1.85 -12.72
N ALA A 106 20.22 -2.87 -13.58
CA ALA A 106 20.49 -4.25 -13.16
C ALA A 106 21.89 -4.41 -12.55
N ARG A 107 22.92 -3.80 -13.15
CA ARG A 107 24.31 -3.82 -12.67
C ARG A 107 24.46 -3.16 -11.30
N GLU A 108 23.81 -2.02 -11.10
CA GLU A 108 23.83 -1.30 -9.82
C GLU A 108 22.84 -1.87 -8.79
N GLY A 109 21.98 -2.81 -9.20
CA GLY A 109 20.92 -3.34 -8.34
C GLY A 109 19.96 -2.25 -7.89
N THR A 110 19.58 -1.32 -8.76
CA THR A 110 18.66 -0.21 -8.46
C THR A 110 17.55 -0.11 -9.52
N ALA A 111 16.65 0.86 -9.38
CA ALA A 111 15.60 1.14 -10.36
C ALA A 111 16.11 2.05 -11.50
N GLN A 112 15.60 1.87 -12.73
CA GLN A 112 15.93 2.75 -13.86
C GLN A 112 15.67 4.23 -13.55
N LYS A 113 14.62 4.54 -12.78
CA LYS A 113 14.34 5.90 -12.29
C LYS A 113 15.54 6.50 -11.55
N VAL A 114 16.21 5.73 -10.70
CA VAL A 114 17.35 6.19 -9.92
C VAL A 114 18.53 6.51 -10.83
N ILE A 115 18.77 5.68 -11.86
CA ILE A 115 19.80 5.95 -12.88
C ILE A 115 19.53 7.29 -13.58
N VAL A 116 18.29 7.54 -13.99
CA VAL A 116 17.88 8.80 -14.63
C VAL A 116 18.05 9.98 -13.67
N LEU A 117 17.61 9.85 -12.42
CA LEU A 117 17.77 10.91 -11.41
C LEU A 117 19.25 11.21 -11.10
N LYS A 118 20.11 10.19 -11.04
CA LYS A 118 21.56 10.39 -10.91
C LYS A 118 22.13 11.18 -12.08
N ALA A 119 21.75 10.84 -13.32
CA ALA A 119 22.19 11.55 -14.51
C ALA A 119 21.71 13.02 -14.52
N LEU A 120 20.46 13.28 -14.11
CA LEU A 120 19.94 14.64 -13.97
C LEU A 120 20.68 15.43 -12.88
N ARG A 121 21.04 14.80 -11.75
CA ARG A 121 21.86 15.45 -10.71
C ARG A 121 23.24 15.83 -11.26
N GLN A 122 23.86 14.94 -12.03
CA GLN A 122 25.13 15.22 -12.72
C GLN A 122 25.02 16.36 -13.74
N ALA A 123 23.85 16.50 -14.39
CA ALA A 123 23.55 17.62 -15.26
C ALA A 123 23.22 18.93 -14.51
N GLY A 124 23.25 18.94 -13.17
CA GLY A 124 23.08 20.12 -12.33
C GLY A 124 21.66 20.36 -11.80
N PHE A 125 20.72 19.44 -12.03
CA PHE A 125 19.38 19.53 -11.45
C PHE A 125 19.41 19.25 -9.95
N ARG A 126 18.55 19.95 -9.20
CA ARG A 126 18.39 19.75 -7.75
C ARG A 126 17.61 18.45 -7.50
N ILE A 127 18.27 17.50 -6.86
CA ILE A 127 17.70 16.19 -6.51
C ILE A 127 18.23 15.83 -5.12
N ASP A 128 17.32 15.51 -4.21
CA ASP A 128 17.67 15.15 -2.84
C ASP A 128 18.16 13.70 -2.76
N ASP A 129 19.06 13.43 -1.81
CA ASP A 129 19.65 12.09 -1.66
C ASP A 129 18.59 11.02 -1.35
N ILE A 130 17.50 11.39 -0.68
CA ILE A 130 16.38 10.49 -0.40
C ILE A 130 15.70 9.97 -1.67
N ASP A 131 15.66 10.77 -2.74
CA ASP A 131 15.04 10.38 -4.00
C ASP A 131 15.92 9.45 -4.85
N LEU A 132 17.23 9.41 -4.54
CA LEU A 132 18.20 8.49 -5.15
C LEU A 132 18.23 7.12 -4.47
N GLN A 133 17.62 6.99 -3.30
CA GLN A 133 17.58 5.71 -2.59
C GLN A 133 16.46 4.83 -3.15
N ASP A 134 16.81 3.62 -3.58
CA ASP A 134 15.81 2.62 -3.95
C ASP A 134 15.14 2.04 -2.69
N LEU A 135 13.92 2.48 -2.41
CA LEU A 135 13.11 2.00 -1.29
C LEU A 135 12.69 0.54 -1.42
N ARG A 136 12.71 -0.04 -2.63
CA ARG A 136 12.23 -1.42 -2.84
C ARG A 136 13.20 -2.48 -2.33
N ARG A 137 14.43 -2.08 -2.01
CA ARG A 137 15.53 -2.98 -1.64
C ARG A 137 16.01 -2.78 -0.19
N ARG A 138 15.22 -2.08 0.63
CA ARG A 138 15.50 -1.88 2.06
C ARG A 138 14.84 -2.94 2.90
#